data_AF-A0A957IUM2-F1
#
_entry.id   AF-A0A957IUM2-F1
#
_cell.length_a   1.000
_cell.length_b   1.000
_cell.length_c   1.000
_cell.angle_alpha   90.00
_cell.angle_beta   90.00
_cell.angle_gamma   90.00
#
_symmetry.space_group_name_H-M   'P 1'
#
loop_
_entity.id
_entity.type
_entity.pdbx_description
1 polymer ?
#
loop_
_entity_poly.entity_id
_entity_poly.type
_entity_poly.pdbx_seq_one_letter_code
_entity_poly.pdbx_strand_id
1 'polypeptide(L)' 'MKTAISLPDALFEQAERVAKVMEISRSQLYARALQAYLAKHDPESITKAFDAVYENEPSEMDSVVMQLQIASLPKEEW' A
#
# COMPACT_ATOMS: atom_id res chain seq x y z
N MET A 1 -16.80 -6.83 11.58
CA MET A 1 -17.99 -7.35 10.86
C MET A 1 -17.78 -8.82 10.50
N LYS A 2 -18.84 -9.62 10.33
CA LYS A 2 -18.77 -11.01 9.84
C LYS A 2 -19.45 -11.07 8.48
N THR A 3 -18.77 -11.60 7.48
CA THR A 3 -19.28 -11.74 6.11
C THR A 3 -18.99 -13.15 5.63
N ALA A 4 -19.99 -13.83 5.08
CA ALA A 4 -19.79 -15.13 4.42
C ALA A 4 -19.41 -14.89 2.96
N ILE A 5 -18.37 -15.59 2.49
CA ILE A 5 -17.89 -15.52 1.11
C ILE A 5 -17.84 -16.92 0.51
N SER A 6 -18.20 -17.05 -0.75
CA SER A 6 -18.02 -18.28 -1.52
C SER A 6 -16.62 -18.31 -2.12
N LEU A 7 -15.92 -19.43 -1.99
CA LEU A 7 -14.57 -19.64 -2.54
C LEU A 7 -14.54 -20.98 -3.30
N PRO A 8 -13.70 -21.12 -4.35
CA PRO A 8 -13.43 -22.42 -4.94
C PRO A 8 -12.84 -23.38 -3.92
N ASP A 9 -13.30 -24.64 -3.91
CA ASP A 9 -12.86 -25.66 -2.93
C ASP A 9 -11.34 -25.80 -2.88
N ALA A 10 -10.68 -25.83 -4.03
CA ALA A 10 -9.23 -25.94 -4.12
C ALA A 10 -8.48 -24.78 -3.43
N LEU A 11 -9.07 -23.58 -3.43
CA LEU A 11 -8.50 -22.41 -2.77
C LEU A 11 -8.74 -22.47 -1.26
N PHE A 12 -9.95 -22.87 -0.85
CA PHE A 12 -10.30 -23.06 0.56
C PHE A 12 -9.37 -24.09 1.23
N GLU A 13 -9.16 -25.24 0.58
CA GLU A 13 -8.29 -26.30 1.08
C GLU A 13 -6.82 -25.85 1.21
N GLN A 14 -6.34 -25.02 0.27
CA GLN A 14 -5.01 -24.43 0.37
C GLN A 14 -4.90 -23.47 1.55
N ALA A 15 -5.91 -22.60 1.73
CA ALA A 15 -5.96 -21.67 2.85
C ALA A 15 -5.99 -22.41 4.20
N GLU A 16 -6.73 -23.51 4.30
CA GLU A 16 -6.77 -24.35 5.51
C GLU A 16 -5.41 -24.93 5.87
N ARG A 17 -4.68 -25.45 4.89
CA ARG A 17 -3.32 -25.97 5.11
C ARG A 17 -2.38 -24.89 5.60
N VAL A 18 -2.43 -23.71 4.99
CA VAL A 18 -1.58 -22.57 5.38
C VAL A 18 -1.93 -22.08 6.78
N ALA A 19 -3.22 -21.90 7.08
CA ALA A 19 -3.68 -21.48 8.40
C ALA A 19 -3.21 -22.45 9.50
N LYS A 20 -3.29 -23.76 9.23
CA LYS A 20 -2.81 -24.80 10.14
C LYS A 20 -1.30 -24.75 10.35
N VAL A 21 -0.51 -24.61 9.28
CA VAL A 21 0.96 -24.52 9.38
C VAL A 21 1.39 -23.26 10.14
N MET A 22 0.65 -22.16 10.00
CA MET A 22 0.91 -20.91 10.70
C MET A 22 0.29 -20.85 12.11
N GLU A 23 -0.43 -21.89 12.53
CA GLU A 23 -1.16 -21.95 13.80
C GLU A 23 -2.11 -20.77 14.04
N ILE A 24 -2.79 -20.31 12.98
CA ILE A 24 -3.78 -19.23 13.04
C ILE A 24 -5.15 -19.70 12.59
N SER A 25 -6.19 -18.94 12.98
CA SER A 25 -7.53 -19.19 12.46
C SER A 25 -7.65 -18.83 10.98
N ARG A 26 -8.53 -19.52 10.26
CA ARG A 26 -8.92 -19.17 8.88
C ARG A 26 -9.27 -17.69 8.71
N SER A 27 -10.10 -17.17 9.61
CA SER A 27 -10.54 -15.77 9.54
C SER A 27 -9.37 -14.80 9.69
N GLN A 28 -8.38 -15.15 10.51
CA GLN A 28 -7.17 -14.36 10.66
C GLN A 28 -6.28 -14.44 9.41
N LEU A 29 -6.15 -15.61 8.78
CA LEU A 29 -5.43 -15.75 7.51
C LEU A 29 -6.08 -14.87 6.43
N TYR A 30 -7.40 -14.95 6.27
CA TYR A 30 -8.12 -14.14 5.27
C TYR A 30 -8.03 -12.65 5.56
N ALA A 31 -8.13 -12.23 6.83
CA ALA A 31 -7.96 -10.83 7.20
C ALA A 31 -6.57 -10.32 6.84
N ARG A 32 -5.51 -11.08 7.14
CA ARG A 32 -4.12 -10.73 6.80
C ARG A 32 -3.92 -10.64 5.29
N ALA A 33 -4.45 -11.61 4.54
CA ALA A 33 -4.37 -11.61 3.07
C ALA A 33 -5.07 -10.39 2.48
N LEU A 34 -6.27 -10.05 2.97
CA LEU A 34 -7.00 -8.88 2.52
C LEU A 34 -6.26 -7.57 2.87
N GLN A 35 -5.72 -7.46 4.07
CA GLN A 35 -4.93 -6.30 4.48
C GLN A 35 -3.70 -6.12 3.58
N ALA A 36 -2.96 -7.20 3.30
CA ALA A 36 -1.81 -7.16 2.41
C ALA A 36 -2.21 -6.80 0.97
N TYR A 37 -3.32 -7.34 0.48
CA TYR A 37 -3.83 -7.02 -0.85
C TYR A 37 -4.22 -5.54 -0.96
N LEU A 38 -4.95 -5.00 0.02
CA LEU A 38 -5.35 -3.61 0.04
C LEU A 38 -4.15 -2.67 0.17
N ALA A 39 -3.20 -2.96 1.05
CA ALA A 39 -1.99 -2.16 1.20
C ALA A 39 -1.18 -2.11 -0.10
N LYS A 40 -1.08 -3.24 -0.82
CA LYS A 40 -0.39 -3.32 -2.11
C LYS A 40 -1.06 -2.48 -3.20
N HIS A 41 -2.36 -2.26 -3.10
CA HIS A 41 -3.15 -1.54 -4.10
C HIS A 41 -3.66 -0.19 -3.59
N ASP A 42 -3.17 0.30 -2.45
CA ASP A 42 -3.52 1.62 -1.96
C ASP A 42 -2.82 2.66 -2.85
N PRO A 43 -3.57 3.38 -3.72
CA PRO A 43 -2.98 4.37 -4.63
C PRO A 43 -2.34 5.53 -3.87
N GLU A 44 -2.73 5.73 -2.61
CA GLU A 44 -2.20 6.78 -1.74
C GLU A 44 -1.06 6.29 -0.86
N SER A 45 -0.66 5.02 -0.94
CA SER A 45 0.38 4.45 -0.06
C SER A 45 1.68 5.23 -0.10
N ILE A 46 2.10 5.67 -1.29
CA ILE A 46 3.30 6.48 -1.49
C ILE A 46 3.13 7.86 -0.87
N THR A 47 2.00 8.53 -1.13
CA THR A 47 1.70 9.85 -0.54
C THR A 47 1.69 9.77 0.98
N LYS A 48 0.99 8.80 1.57
CA LYS A 48 0.94 8.59 3.03
C LYS A 48 2.33 8.32 3.62
N ALA A 49 3.19 7.60 2.90
CA ALA A 49 4.56 7.36 3.34
C ALA A 49 5.39 8.65 3.35
N PHE A 50 5.24 9.51 2.34
CA PHE A 50 5.88 10.83 2.34
C PHE A 50 5.31 11.74 3.42
N ASP A 51 3.99 11.78 3.59
CA ASP A 51 3.32 12.59 4.63
C ASP A 51 3.85 12.22 6.02
N ALA A 52 4.04 10.92 6.31
CA ALA A 52 4.57 10.46 7.59
C ALA A 52 6.02 10.91 7.85
N VAL A 53 6.85 11.03 6.80
CA VAL A 53 8.22 11.55 6.92
C VAL A 53 8.17 13.07 7.14
N TYR A 54 7.42 13.77 6.30
CA TYR A 54 7.35 15.24 6.33
C TYR A 54 6.47 15.80 7.46
N GLU A 55 5.80 14.95 8.23
CA GLU A 55 5.19 15.37 9.51
C GLU A 55 6.23 15.89 10.50
N ASN A 56 7.45 15.33 10.46
CA ASN A 56 8.52 15.65 11.40
C ASN A 56 9.74 16.32 10.74
N GLU A 57 9.81 16.32 9.40
CA GLU A 57 10.88 16.94 8.64
C GLU A 57 10.32 18.00 7.68
N PRO A 58 10.92 19.20 7.59
CA PRO A 58 10.48 20.20 6.63
C PRO A 58 10.72 19.69 5.20
N SER A 59 9.69 19.78 4.35
CA SER A 59 9.75 19.42 2.92
C SER A 59 10.26 20.56 2.03
N GLU A 60 10.81 21.63 2.63
CA GLU A 60 11.29 22.82 1.93
C GLU A 60 12.55 22.49 1.11
N MET A 61 12.49 22.76 -0.19
CA MET A 61 13.68 22.72 -1.06
C MET A 61 14.41 24.06 -1.03
N ASP A 62 15.74 24.00 -1.15
CA ASP A 62 16.56 25.19 -1.36
C ASP A 62 16.05 25.98 -2.58
N SER A 63 15.87 27.28 -2.38
CA SER A 63 15.28 28.17 -3.38
C SER A 63 16.05 28.22 -4.71
N VAL A 64 17.38 28.05 -4.68
CA VAL A 64 18.22 28.02 -5.88
C VAL A 64 18.03 26.71 -6.62
N VAL A 65 17.98 25.58 -5.90
CA VAL A 65 17.72 24.26 -6.48
C VAL A 65 16.36 24.21 -7.16
N MET A 66 15.32 24.74 -6.51
CA MET A 66 13.97 24.82 -7.09
C MET A 66 13.97 25.64 -8.41
N GLN A 67 14.64 26.79 -8.43
CA GLN A 67 14.74 27.62 -9.64
C GLN A 67 15.47 26.91 -10.78
N LEU A 68 16.57 26.22 -10.49
CA LEU A 68 17.32 25.45 -11.48
C LEU A 68 16.49 24.29 -12.03
N GLN A 69 15.71 23.61 -11.19
CA GLN A 69 14.82 22.53 -11.61
C GLN A 69 13.72 23.05 -12.55
N ILE A 70 13.06 24.16 -12.19
CA ILE A 70 12.04 24.79 -13.05
C ILE A 70 12.64 25.20 -14.40
N ALA A 71 13.86 25.76 -14.40
CA ALA A 71 14.56 26.17 -15.62
C ALA A 71 14.98 24.99 -16.51
N SER A 72 15.04 23.76 -15.97
CA SER A 72 15.37 22.54 -16.73
C SER A 72 14.19 21.96 -17.51
N LEU A 73 12.96 22.37 -17.17
CA LEU A 73 11.77 21.93 -17.89
C LEU A 73 11.71 22.62 -19.27
N PRO A 74 11.43 21.88 -20.35
CA PRO A 74 11.21 22.51 -21.65
C PRO A 74 10.02 23.47 -21.56
N LYS A 75 10.12 24.60 -22.25
CA LYS A 75 8.97 25.49 -22.40
C LYS A 75 7.92 24.75 -23.22
N GLU A 76 6.82 24.38 -22.59
CA GLU A 76 5.64 23.89 -23.30
C GLU A 76 4.97 25.10 -23.97
N GLU A 77 4.87 25.08 -25.29
CA GLU A 77 3.92 25.91 -26.01
C GLU A 77 2.57 25.19 -25.94
N TRP A 78 1.70 25.69 -25.07
CA TRP A 78 0.29 25.31 -24.98
C TRP A 78 -0.54 26.19 -25.89
#